data_AF-A0A212JDL5-F1
#
_entry.id   AF-A0A212JDL5-F1
#
_cell.length_a   1.000
_cell.length_b   1.000
_cell.length_c   1.000
_cell.angle_alpha   90.00
_cell.angle_beta   90.00
_cell.angle_gamma   90.00
#
_symmetry.space_group_name_H-M   'P 1'
#
loop_
_entity.id
_entity.type
_entity.pdbx_description
1 polymer ?
#
loop_
_entity_poly.entity_id
_entity_poly.type
_entity_poly.pdbx_seq_one_letter_code
_entity_poly.pdbx_strand_id
1 'polypeptide(L)'
;MKTTDLLRKCLFFIVCLAGAIACTESSDIKSLIPDKPSNAPDYFCTWNVQTYVMNGRTPMKGMVEQNLFGKGKYEGWTNFYPKIRKDLIFVMDDSWDVPVTDTTHSHNFGTIALDPTRFPSFKGNDQERLKQLVDSIKGRGWRGAGGWIAAEKAEKFTEIPDKDFWTMRLQESNHAGLSYWKVDWGRQCHNKEWRRMITNLGHQHAPGMWVEHASVHNYWEFAPPMHLHYARFSDIFRTYDVENITAQPVTIQRICDLLPFSAEEGAKGILNCEDEPYIAAGLGCAIGIMRYPFLGNLPDGTPDKPFPEVGRNVKSRIDEVIRGVRWHRIAEPFGIGSVPYTIDEQRLHDNWILHENETWVQTHTIGEAVQVSAPARVSRGMALPELSDSSMEDRPYVLASRYPNGAIALVSVSRTLGREYYTKEVGVTIPVEDIDVPVGIFGYFKDVTLVFPQNVEWGKHKIYAQDLAGDTPVEITNEVKLENNRLIIPSEVIRHVGLMAAGTGDNSDPGLVLRIF
;
A
#
# COMPACT_ATOMS: atom_id res chain seq x y z
N MET A 1 93.48 13.36 10.59
CA MET A 1 93.01 14.25 9.51
C MET A 1 91.50 14.39 9.67
N LYS A 2 90.99 15.41 10.37
CA LYS A 2 90.67 16.77 9.88
C LYS A 2 89.88 16.79 8.57
N THR A 3 88.62 17.27 8.70
CA THR A 3 87.85 18.16 7.78
C THR A 3 87.56 17.62 6.37
N THR A 4 86.32 17.50 5.89
CA THR A 4 85.38 18.63 5.67
C THR A 4 83.91 18.16 5.50
N ASP A 5 83.00 19.14 5.65
CA ASP A 5 81.58 19.17 5.21
C ASP A 5 80.46 18.77 6.17
N LEU A 6 80.61 19.35 7.36
CA LEU A 6 79.55 20.00 8.13
C LEU A 6 78.98 21.23 7.37
N LEU A 7 78.08 21.06 6.38
CA LEU A 7 77.26 22.19 5.85
C LEU A 7 76.07 21.82 4.95
N ARG A 8 75.43 20.66 5.14
CA ARG A 8 74.21 20.31 4.36
C ARG A 8 73.10 19.56 5.11
N LYS A 9 73.11 19.55 6.44
CA LYS A 9 72.11 18.83 7.26
C LYS A 9 71.46 19.67 8.37
N CYS A 10 71.35 20.98 8.18
CA CYS A 10 70.70 21.90 9.15
C CYS A 10 69.48 22.63 8.58
N LEU A 11 68.66 21.98 7.76
CA LEU A 11 67.40 22.59 7.33
C LEU A 11 66.24 21.59 7.20
N PHE A 12 66.05 20.72 8.19
CA PHE A 12 64.80 19.95 8.35
C PHE A 12 64.55 19.67 9.83
N PHE A 13 64.36 20.73 10.60
CA PHE A 13 63.65 20.69 11.87
C PHE A 13 62.87 21.98 11.94
N ILE A 14 61.58 21.93 11.58
CA ILE A 14 60.47 22.76 12.09
C ILE A 14 59.18 22.22 11.44
N VAL A 15 58.18 22.04 12.30
CA VAL A 15 56.81 21.50 12.08
C VAL A 15 56.64 19.97 12.06
N CYS A 16 56.80 19.34 13.24
CA CYS A 16 56.21 18.03 13.57
C CYS A 16 55.07 18.12 14.62
N LEU A 17 54.39 19.26 14.74
CA LEU A 17 53.19 19.37 15.58
C LEU A 17 52.19 20.31 14.91
N ALA A 18 51.26 19.75 14.14
CA ALA A 18 50.00 20.40 13.78
C ALA A 18 48.95 19.30 13.53
N GLY A 19 48.09 19.13 14.54
CA GLY A 19 46.75 18.56 14.47
C GLY A 19 46.49 17.40 13.51
N ALA A 20 46.60 16.17 14.01
CA ALA A 20 45.60 15.16 13.65
C ALA A 20 44.28 15.57 14.30
N ILE A 21 43.62 16.60 13.74
CA ILE A 21 42.18 16.71 13.86
C ILE A 21 41.69 15.57 12.98
N ALA A 22 41.38 14.44 13.59
CA ALA A 22 40.42 13.54 13.00
C ALA A 22 39.15 14.38 12.86
N CYS A 23 38.96 14.99 11.69
CA CYS A 23 37.63 15.30 11.22
C CYS A 23 36.94 13.95 11.20
N THR A 24 36.21 13.64 12.26
CA THR A 24 35.04 12.78 12.17
C THR A 24 34.18 13.45 11.10
N GLU A 25 34.37 13.03 9.85
CA GLU A 25 33.34 13.22 8.85
C GLU A 25 32.11 12.55 9.45
N SER A 26 31.23 13.39 9.99
CA SER A 26 29.80 13.07 10.08
C SER A 26 29.46 12.52 8.70
N SER A 27 29.30 11.20 8.58
CA SER A 27 28.69 10.66 7.38
C SER A 27 27.27 11.21 7.40
N ASP A 28 27.04 12.32 6.68
CA ASP A 28 25.74 12.94 6.63
C ASP A 28 24.75 11.87 6.15
N ILE A 29 23.82 11.51 7.04
CA ILE A 29 22.85 10.46 6.77
C ILE A 29 22.00 10.96 5.60
N LYS A 30 22.21 10.37 4.43
CA LYS A 30 21.56 10.81 3.19
C LYS A 30 20.05 10.57 3.22
N SER A 31 19.62 9.40 3.71
CA SER A 31 18.22 9.06 3.94
C SER A 31 18.08 7.87 4.89
N LEU A 32 16.99 7.83 5.65
CA LEU A 32 16.55 6.66 6.42
C LEU A 32 15.76 5.64 5.59
N ILE A 33 15.40 5.99 4.34
CA ILE A 33 14.61 5.16 3.44
C ILE A 33 15.54 4.56 2.39
N PRO A 34 15.54 3.24 2.17
CA PRO A 34 16.37 2.63 1.13
C PRO A 34 16.08 3.19 -0.27
N ASP A 35 17.15 3.37 -1.06
CA ASP A 35 17.06 3.76 -2.48
C ASP A 35 16.49 2.62 -3.35
N LYS A 36 16.74 1.37 -2.92
CA LYS A 36 16.27 0.14 -3.57
C LYS A 36 14.74 0.08 -3.50
N PRO A 37 14.06 -0.11 -4.65
CA PRO A 37 12.61 -0.31 -4.65
C PRO A 37 12.18 -1.55 -3.87
N SER A 38 10.96 -1.51 -3.35
CA SER A 38 10.34 -2.64 -2.66
C SER A 38 9.99 -3.79 -3.61
N ASN A 39 9.93 -5.03 -3.11
CA ASN A 39 9.31 -6.18 -3.77
C ASN A 39 7.87 -6.43 -3.32
N ALA A 40 7.34 -5.62 -2.38
CA ALA A 40 5.95 -5.70 -1.92
C ALA A 40 4.98 -5.71 -3.10
N PRO A 41 3.94 -6.54 -3.15
CA PRO A 41 3.08 -6.66 -4.33
C PRO A 41 2.08 -5.51 -4.49
N ASP A 42 2.49 -4.31 -4.10
CA ASP A 42 1.70 -3.08 -4.22
C ASP A 42 1.45 -2.72 -5.68
N TYR A 43 0.26 -2.17 -5.94
CA TYR A 43 -0.15 -1.80 -7.27
C TYR A 43 -0.92 -0.47 -7.31
N PHE A 44 -0.98 0.12 -8.50
CA PHE A 44 -2.02 1.06 -8.89
C PHE A 44 -3.00 0.36 -9.83
N CYS A 45 -4.30 0.49 -9.56
CA CYS A 45 -5.38 -0.12 -10.31
C CYS A 45 -6.21 0.93 -11.02
N THR A 46 -6.49 0.72 -12.30
CA THR A 46 -7.13 1.73 -13.16
C THR A 46 -8.64 1.83 -13.01
N TRP A 47 -9.32 0.96 -12.25
CA TRP A 47 -10.79 0.89 -12.20
C TRP A 47 -11.48 2.23 -11.93
N ASN A 48 -11.01 2.99 -10.93
CA ASN A 48 -11.67 4.25 -10.60
C ASN A 48 -11.28 5.39 -11.56
N VAL A 49 -10.09 5.38 -12.17
CA VAL A 49 -9.77 6.37 -13.22
C VAL A 49 -10.50 6.06 -14.53
N GLN A 50 -10.75 4.78 -14.84
CA GLN A 50 -11.68 4.34 -15.88
C GLN A 50 -13.08 4.89 -15.62
N THR A 51 -13.58 4.74 -14.39
CA THR A 51 -14.87 5.28 -13.95
C THR A 51 -14.91 6.80 -14.11
N TYR A 52 -13.83 7.49 -13.74
CA TYR A 52 -13.72 8.94 -13.82
C TYR A 52 -13.86 9.46 -15.26
N VAL A 53 -13.01 8.99 -16.18
CA VAL A 53 -13.01 9.49 -17.56
C VAL A 53 -14.29 9.17 -18.31
N MET A 54 -15.01 8.13 -17.85
CA MET A 54 -16.28 7.73 -18.40
C MET A 54 -17.49 8.32 -17.65
N ASN A 55 -17.29 9.30 -16.77
CA ASN A 55 -18.35 9.99 -16.02
C ASN A 55 -19.27 9.02 -15.24
N GLY A 56 -18.67 8.03 -14.58
CA GLY A 56 -19.41 7.01 -13.84
C GLY A 56 -20.20 6.02 -14.69
N ARG A 57 -20.10 6.10 -16.04
CA ARG A 57 -20.92 5.33 -16.98
C ARG A 57 -20.06 4.43 -17.84
N THR A 58 -20.30 3.13 -17.84
CA THR A 58 -19.52 2.16 -18.66
C THR A 58 -17.99 2.27 -18.47
N PRO A 59 -17.44 2.17 -17.22
CA PRO A 59 -16.01 2.30 -16.94
C PRO A 59 -15.10 1.45 -17.85
N MET A 60 -15.58 0.26 -18.24
CA MET A 60 -14.91 -0.65 -19.16
C MET A 60 -14.45 0.01 -20.46
N LYS A 61 -15.14 1.02 -20.98
CA LYS A 61 -14.72 1.75 -22.20
C LYS A 61 -13.48 2.61 -22.00
N GLY A 62 -13.18 2.99 -20.76
CA GLY A 62 -12.02 3.82 -20.42
C GLY A 62 -10.69 3.08 -20.54
N MET A 63 -10.69 1.76 -20.60
CA MET A 63 -9.45 0.97 -20.74
C MET A 63 -9.00 0.91 -22.20
N VAL A 64 -8.32 1.96 -22.67
CA VAL A 64 -7.81 2.08 -24.04
C VAL A 64 -6.40 2.68 -24.05
N GLU A 65 -5.63 2.38 -25.10
CA GLU A 65 -4.24 2.82 -25.24
C GLU A 65 -4.07 4.35 -25.09
N GLN A 66 -4.99 5.12 -25.67
CA GLN A 66 -4.97 6.58 -25.59
C GLN A 66 -5.01 7.08 -24.14
N ASN A 67 -5.82 6.47 -23.28
CA ASN A 67 -5.92 6.87 -21.88
C ASN A 67 -4.64 6.53 -21.11
N LEU A 68 -3.98 5.41 -21.43
CA LEU A 68 -2.73 5.00 -20.77
C LEU A 68 -1.52 5.84 -21.19
N PHE A 69 -1.39 6.16 -22.48
CA PHE A 69 -0.16 6.70 -23.07
C PHE A 69 -0.30 8.07 -23.74
N GLY A 70 -1.53 8.56 -23.88
CA GLY A 70 -1.85 9.82 -24.51
C GLY A 70 -1.39 11.05 -23.72
N LYS A 71 -1.77 12.22 -24.21
CA LYS A 71 -1.33 13.54 -23.71
C LYS A 71 -2.49 14.50 -23.44
N GLY A 72 -3.72 14.04 -23.65
CA GLY A 72 -4.93 14.78 -23.31
C GLY A 72 -5.08 15.01 -21.80
N LYS A 73 -6.02 15.89 -21.45
CA LYS A 73 -6.24 16.36 -20.08
C LYS A 73 -6.39 15.23 -19.04
N TYR A 74 -7.07 14.15 -19.42
CA TYR A 74 -7.35 13.00 -18.56
C TYR A 74 -6.69 11.70 -19.07
N GLU A 75 -5.64 11.83 -19.87
CA GLU A 75 -4.87 10.72 -20.44
C GLU A 75 -3.51 10.60 -19.73
N GLY A 76 -2.67 9.67 -20.19
CA GLY A 76 -1.30 9.52 -19.71
C GLY A 76 -1.21 8.90 -18.31
N TRP A 77 -2.11 7.95 -17.99
CA TRP A 77 -2.17 7.31 -16.66
C TRP A 77 -0.87 6.63 -16.25
N THR A 78 -0.05 6.19 -17.22
CA THR A 78 1.29 5.66 -16.96
C THR A 78 2.28 6.69 -16.40
N ASN A 79 1.91 7.98 -16.32
CA ASN A 79 2.69 9.03 -15.68
C ASN A 79 2.30 9.28 -14.21
N PHE A 80 1.27 8.60 -13.68
CA PHE A 80 0.89 8.75 -12.29
C PHE A 80 2.01 8.29 -11.33
N TYR A 81 1.97 8.83 -10.11
CA TYR A 81 2.86 8.45 -9.01
C TYR A 81 4.36 8.46 -9.37
N PRO A 82 4.92 9.53 -9.97
CA PRO A 82 6.29 9.54 -10.46
C PRO A 82 7.35 9.20 -9.39
N LYS A 83 7.09 9.51 -8.11
CA LYS A 83 8.00 9.26 -6.98
C LYS A 83 8.08 7.78 -6.57
N ILE A 84 7.02 7.01 -6.80
CA ILE A 84 6.85 5.65 -6.26
C ILE A 84 6.47 4.61 -7.31
N ARG A 85 6.22 4.97 -8.57
CA ARG A 85 5.86 3.99 -9.62
C ARG A 85 6.92 2.89 -9.82
N LYS A 86 8.19 3.17 -9.48
CA LYS A 86 9.28 2.17 -9.47
C LYS A 86 9.10 1.07 -8.41
N ASP A 87 8.21 1.27 -7.45
CA ASP A 87 7.82 0.33 -6.40
C ASP A 87 6.48 -0.34 -6.69
N LEU A 88 5.74 0.14 -7.71
CA LEU A 88 4.36 -0.28 -7.98
C LEU A 88 4.24 -1.11 -9.26
N ILE A 89 3.26 -2.01 -9.25
CA ILE A 89 2.75 -2.67 -10.46
C ILE A 89 1.60 -1.83 -11.03
N PHE A 90 1.60 -1.58 -12.35
CA PHE A 90 0.47 -0.95 -13.03
C PHE A 90 -0.55 -2.03 -13.42
N VAL A 91 -1.65 -2.13 -12.68
CA VAL A 91 -2.72 -3.09 -12.95
C VAL A 91 -3.78 -2.43 -13.83
N MET A 92 -3.88 -2.92 -15.07
CA MET A 92 -5.00 -2.60 -15.95
C MET A 92 -6.21 -3.37 -15.43
N ASP A 93 -7.18 -2.63 -14.91
CA ASP A 93 -8.43 -3.21 -14.44
C ASP A 93 -9.33 -3.61 -15.62
N ASP A 94 -10.58 -3.97 -15.34
CA ASP A 94 -11.49 -4.70 -16.22
C ASP A 94 -11.49 -4.19 -17.68
N SER A 95 -11.60 -5.17 -18.59
CA SER A 95 -11.87 -5.03 -20.01
C SER A 95 -10.70 -4.63 -20.90
N TRP A 96 -9.46 -4.75 -20.44
CA TRP A 96 -8.28 -4.63 -21.32
C TRP A 96 -8.19 -5.75 -22.37
N ASP A 97 -8.86 -6.88 -22.14
CA ASP A 97 -8.78 -8.12 -22.94
C ASP A 97 -10.06 -8.44 -23.75
N VAL A 98 -11.02 -7.51 -23.83
CA VAL A 98 -12.27 -7.65 -24.59
C VAL A 98 -12.46 -6.48 -25.57
N PRO A 99 -13.28 -6.60 -26.62
CA PRO A 99 -13.56 -5.49 -27.54
C PRO A 99 -14.11 -4.24 -26.84
N VAL A 100 -13.85 -3.04 -27.39
CA VAL A 100 -14.37 -1.77 -26.84
C VAL A 100 -15.91 -1.67 -26.88
N THR A 101 -16.54 -2.45 -27.75
CA THR A 101 -18.00 -2.54 -27.88
C THR A 101 -18.65 -3.31 -26.74
N ASP A 102 -17.87 -4.09 -25.99
CA ASP A 102 -18.37 -4.91 -24.90
C ASP A 102 -18.40 -4.05 -23.64
N THR A 103 -19.61 -3.71 -23.21
CA THR A 103 -19.87 -2.76 -22.11
C THR A 103 -20.69 -3.37 -20.98
N THR A 104 -20.91 -4.68 -21.05
CA THR A 104 -21.58 -5.53 -20.06
C THR A 104 -20.85 -6.87 -20.07
N HIS A 105 -21.14 -7.73 -19.10
CA HIS A 105 -20.70 -9.13 -19.15
C HIS A 105 -20.97 -9.71 -20.54
N SER A 106 -19.91 -10.12 -21.24
CA SER A 106 -19.97 -10.57 -22.63
C SER A 106 -19.34 -11.94 -22.78
N HIS A 107 -19.63 -12.61 -23.88
CA HIS A 107 -19.06 -13.91 -24.23
C HIS A 107 -17.53 -13.86 -24.48
N ASN A 108 -16.92 -12.66 -24.47
CA ASN A 108 -15.50 -12.43 -24.67
C ASN A 108 -14.70 -12.34 -23.35
N PHE A 109 -15.33 -12.26 -22.18
CA PHE A 109 -14.60 -12.15 -20.91
C PHE A 109 -13.66 -13.34 -20.66
N GLY A 110 -12.45 -13.05 -20.17
CA GLY A 110 -11.45 -14.08 -19.91
C GLY A 110 -10.74 -14.55 -21.17
N THR A 111 -10.39 -13.63 -22.08
CA THR A 111 -9.46 -13.98 -23.17
C THR A 111 -8.03 -13.91 -22.70
N ILE A 112 -7.69 -12.97 -21.80
CA ILE A 112 -6.33 -12.69 -21.32
C ILE A 112 -5.38 -12.37 -22.48
N ALA A 113 -5.93 -11.79 -23.55
CA ALA A 113 -5.20 -11.37 -24.74
C ALA A 113 -5.52 -9.90 -25.02
N LEU A 114 -4.51 -9.14 -25.41
CA LEU A 114 -4.65 -7.70 -25.60
C LEU A 114 -5.55 -7.38 -26.80
N ASP A 115 -6.72 -6.78 -26.56
CA ASP A 115 -7.68 -6.48 -27.62
C ASP A 115 -7.11 -5.47 -28.63
N PRO A 116 -7.13 -5.78 -29.95
CA PRO A 116 -6.56 -4.91 -30.97
C PRO A 116 -7.34 -3.63 -31.25
N THR A 117 -8.60 -3.54 -30.83
CA THR A 117 -9.40 -2.31 -30.97
C THR A 117 -9.07 -1.30 -29.86
N ARG A 118 -8.71 -1.80 -28.67
CA ARG A 118 -8.29 -0.96 -27.53
C ARG A 118 -6.83 -0.54 -27.62
N PHE A 119 -5.98 -1.41 -28.15
CA PHE A 119 -4.53 -1.20 -28.23
C PHE A 119 -4.00 -1.44 -29.66
N PRO A 120 -4.35 -0.56 -30.60
CA PRO A 120 -4.03 -0.75 -32.00
C PRO A 120 -2.54 -0.64 -32.32
N SER A 121 -1.72 0.01 -31.50
CA SER A 121 -0.30 0.24 -31.84
C SER A 121 0.58 -0.99 -31.65
N PHE A 122 0.24 -1.89 -30.73
CA PHE A 122 0.99 -3.14 -30.54
C PHE A 122 0.62 -4.12 -31.66
N LYS A 123 1.60 -4.85 -32.19
CA LYS A 123 1.43 -5.73 -33.38
C LYS A 123 1.91 -7.15 -33.09
N GLY A 124 1.55 -8.11 -33.94
CA GLY A 124 1.93 -9.51 -33.78
C GLY A 124 0.84 -10.36 -33.15
N ASN A 125 1.21 -11.55 -32.66
CA ASN A 125 0.33 -12.47 -31.94
C ASN A 125 0.03 -11.99 -30.50
N ASP A 126 -0.86 -12.69 -29.78
CA ASP A 126 -1.29 -12.33 -28.42
C ASP A 126 -0.11 -12.09 -27.46
N GLN A 127 0.86 -13.01 -27.47
CA GLN A 127 2.05 -12.95 -26.63
C GLN A 127 2.96 -11.76 -26.97
N GLU A 128 3.21 -11.51 -28.26
CA GLU A 128 4.03 -10.40 -28.75
C GLU A 128 3.39 -9.04 -28.40
N ARG A 129 2.08 -8.92 -28.56
CA ARG A 129 1.31 -7.71 -28.23
C ARG A 129 1.35 -7.42 -26.73
N LEU A 130 1.10 -8.43 -25.91
CA LEU A 130 1.16 -8.30 -24.46
C LEU A 130 2.56 -7.91 -23.99
N LYS A 131 3.60 -8.51 -24.57
CA LYS A 131 5.00 -8.15 -24.27
C LYS A 131 5.29 -6.67 -24.57
N GLN A 132 4.88 -6.16 -25.74
CA GLN A 132 5.10 -4.76 -26.09
C GLN A 132 4.39 -3.80 -25.14
N LEU A 133 3.18 -4.13 -24.69
CA LEU A 133 2.46 -3.35 -23.69
C LEU A 133 3.20 -3.34 -22.34
N VAL A 134 3.61 -4.50 -21.84
CA VAL A 134 4.38 -4.64 -20.60
C VAL A 134 5.68 -3.85 -20.67
N ASP A 135 6.43 -3.98 -21.76
CA ASP A 135 7.69 -3.26 -21.98
C ASP A 135 7.44 -1.73 -22.05
N SER A 136 6.33 -1.30 -22.65
CA SER A 136 5.94 0.12 -22.71
C SER A 136 5.61 0.69 -21.33
N ILE A 137 4.90 -0.07 -20.48
CA ILE A 137 4.58 0.32 -19.09
C ILE A 137 5.86 0.39 -18.26
N LYS A 138 6.71 -0.64 -18.30
CA LYS A 138 8.01 -0.65 -17.60
C LYS A 138 8.94 0.46 -18.09
N GLY A 139 8.92 0.77 -19.39
CA GLY A 139 9.64 1.90 -19.98
C GLY A 139 9.21 3.27 -19.45
N ARG A 140 8.01 3.36 -18.84
CA ARG A 140 7.56 4.54 -18.09
C ARG A 140 8.01 4.54 -16.62
N GLY A 141 8.85 3.59 -16.21
CA GLY A 141 9.41 3.52 -14.85
C GLY A 141 8.56 2.76 -13.84
N TRP A 142 7.53 2.04 -14.28
CA TRP A 142 6.79 1.13 -13.41
C TRP A 142 7.58 -0.14 -13.13
N ARG A 143 7.47 -0.70 -11.92
CA ARG A 143 8.15 -1.95 -11.58
C ARG A 143 7.66 -3.12 -12.44
N GLY A 144 6.35 -3.16 -12.66
CA GLY A 144 5.69 -4.24 -13.38
C GLY A 144 4.36 -3.82 -13.97
N ALA A 145 3.75 -4.74 -14.69
CA ALA A 145 2.41 -4.61 -15.23
C ALA A 145 1.56 -5.81 -14.79
N GLY A 146 0.28 -5.57 -14.60
CA GLY A 146 -0.70 -6.57 -14.23
C GLY A 146 -2.01 -6.37 -14.96
N GLY A 147 -2.84 -7.40 -14.95
CA GLY A 147 -4.18 -7.36 -15.52
C GLY A 147 -5.21 -7.86 -14.52
N TRP A 148 -6.39 -7.23 -14.52
CA TRP A 148 -7.60 -7.83 -13.99
C TRP A 148 -8.00 -9.02 -14.86
N ILE A 149 -8.34 -10.12 -14.20
CA ILE A 149 -8.65 -11.40 -14.85
C ILE A 149 -10.04 -11.82 -14.40
N ALA A 150 -10.94 -11.97 -15.37
CA ALA A 150 -12.24 -12.57 -15.12
C ALA A 150 -12.06 -14.00 -14.61
N ALA A 151 -12.81 -14.38 -13.59
CA ALA A 151 -12.89 -15.76 -13.14
C ALA A 151 -13.77 -16.59 -14.08
N GLU A 152 -13.46 -16.55 -15.38
CA GLU A 152 -14.10 -17.33 -16.42
C GLU A 152 -13.23 -17.36 -17.67
N LYS A 153 -13.62 -18.21 -18.61
CA LYS A 153 -12.96 -18.38 -19.90
C LYS A 153 -13.96 -17.97 -20.98
N ALA A 154 -13.49 -17.19 -21.95
CA ALA A 154 -14.33 -16.72 -23.05
C ALA A 154 -14.94 -17.88 -23.84
N GLU A 155 -16.15 -17.70 -24.38
CA GLU A 155 -16.91 -18.80 -25.00
C GLU A 155 -16.22 -19.38 -26.23
N LYS A 156 -15.46 -18.57 -26.97
CA LYS A 156 -14.66 -19.03 -28.10
C LYS A 156 -13.58 -20.07 -27.74
N PHE A 157 -13.29 -20.25 -26.45
CA PHE A 157 -12.32 -21.22 -25.93
C PHE A 157 -12.98 -22.38 -25.16
N THR A 158 -14.31 -22.56 -25.25
CA THR A 158 -15.01 -23.65 -24.52
C THR A 158 -14.47 -25.03 -24.83
N GLU A 159 -14.05 -25.26 -26.08
CA GLU A 159 -13.51 -26.55 -26.54
C GLU A 159 -12.11 -26.87 -25.98
N ILE A 160 -11.40 -25.89 -25.43
CA ILE A 160 -10.09 -26.11 -24.80
C ILE A 160 -10.34 -26.51 -23.34
N PRO A 161 -9.81 -27.65 -22.85
CA PRO A 161 -9.92 -28.00 -21.44
C PRO A 161 -9.41 -26.88 -20.52
N ASP A 162 -10.10 -26.63 -19.41
CA ASP A 162 -9.81 -25.49 -18.52
C ASP A 162 -8.33 -25.43 -18.11
N LYS A 163 -7.78 -26.55 -17.61
CA LYS A 163 -6.38 -26.61 -17.17
C LYS A 163 -5.42 -26.23 -18.31
N ASP A 164 -5.67 -26.67 -19.53
CA ASP A 164 -4.81 -26.41 -20.68
C ASP A 164 -4.88 -24.94 -21.09
N PHE A 165 -6.08 -24.36 -21.11
CA PHE A 165 -6.28 -22.94 -21.39
C PHE A 165 -5.55 -22.05 -20.38
N TRP A 166 -5.77 -22.28 -19.08
CA TRP A 166 -5.14 -21.47 -18.03
C TRP A 166 -3.62 -21.65 -18.01
N THR A 167 -3.12 -22.87 -18.25
CA THR A 167 -1.69 -23.14 -18.41
C THR A 167 -1.08 -22.32 -19.55
N MET A 168 -1.72 -22.33 -20.73
CA MET A 168 -1.28 -21.57 -21.90
C MET A 168 -1.23 -20.06 -21.58
N ARG A 169 -2.29 -19.49 -21.00
CA ARG A 169 -2.34 -18.04 -20.69
C ARG A 169 -1.33 -17.62 -19.61
N LEU A 170 -1.03 -18.49 -18.66
CA LEU A 170 0.03 -18.26 -17.67
C LEU A 170 1.41 -18.26 -18.31
N GLN A 171 1.69 -19.21 -19.21
CA GLN A 171 2.96 -19.26 -19.94
C GLN A 171 3.15 -18.03 -20.84
N GLU A 172 2.09 -17.58 -21.52
CA GLU A 172 2.11 -16.35 -22.32
C GLU A 172 2.34 -15.11 -21.46
N SER A 173 1.63 -14.99 -20.33
CA SER A 173 1.80 -13.91 -19.36
C SER A 173 3.24 -13.85 -18.82
N ASN A 174 3.79 -15.00 -18.44
CA ASN A 174 5.16 -15.12 -17.96
C ASN A 174 6.18 -14.70 -19.03
N HIS A 175 6.01 -15.17 -20.27
CA HIS A 175 6.88 -14.78 -21.38
C HIS A 175 6.82 -13.29 -21.70
N ALA A 176 5.63 -12.69 -21.64
CA ALA A 176 5.44 -11.26 -21.81
C ALA A 176 6.02 -10.42 -20.65
N GLY A 177 6.33 -11.07 -19.52
CA GLY A 177 6.85 -10.41 -18.32
C GLY A 177 5.77 -9.71 -17.49
N LEU A 178 4.51 -10.12 -17.62
CA LEU A 178 3.41 -9.71 -16.77
C LEU A 178 3.66 -10.24 -15.35
N SER A 179 3.48 -9.39 -14.33
CA SER A 179 3.87 -9.70 -12.95
C SER A 179 2.70 -9.89 -12.01
N TYR A 180 1.45 -9.68 -12.45
CA TYR A 180 0.30 -9.70 -11.56
C TYR A 180 -1.01 -10.07 -12.26
N TRP A 181 -1.75 -11.01 -11.68
CA TRP A 181 -3.13 -11.34 -12.03
C TRP A 181 -4.06 -11.00 -10.87
N LYS A 182 -4.97 -10.05 -11.11
CA LYS A 182 -6.03 -9.64 -10.18
C LYS A 182 -7.30 -10.43 -10.51
N VAL A 183 -7.50 -11.61 -9.91
CA VAL A 183 -8.57 -12.56 -10.28
C VAL A 183 -9.84 -12.35 -9.47
N ASP A 184 -10.92 -11.98 -10.15
CA ASP A 184 -12.10 -11.41 -9.50
C ASP A 184 -13.40 -12.17 -9.82
N TRP A 185 -14.44 -11.49 -10.29
CA TRP A 185 -15.76 -12.02 -10.64
C TRP A 185 -15.76 -12.74 -12.00
N GLY A 186 -16.79 -13.55 -12.25
CA GLY A 186 -16.96 -14.40 -13.44
C GLY A 186 -17.68 -15.70 -13.09
N ARG A 187 -17.91 -16.59 -14.06
CA ARG A 187 -18.65 -17.86 -13.84
C ARG A 187 -18.06 -18.78 -12.77
N GLN A 188 -16.75 -18.71 -12.53
CA GLN A 188 -16.01 -19.51 -11.53
C GLN A 188 -15.75 -18.74 -10.24
N CYS A 189 -16.38 -17.58 -10.02
CA CYS A 189 -16.03 -16.68 -8.93
C CYS A 189 -16.20 -17.33 -7.53
N HIS A 190 -17.18 -18.23 -7.37
CA HIS A 190 -17.41 -19.00 -6.14
C HIS A 190 -16.79 -20.42 -6.16
N ASN A 191 -16.04 -20.77 -7.20
CA ASN A 191 -15.43 -22.10 -7.34
C ASN A 191 -14.04 -22.15 -6.67
N LYS A 192 -14.02 -22.71 -5.46
CA LYS A 192 -12.81 -22.87 -4.65
C LYS A 192 -11.71 -23.67 -5.37
N GLU A 193 -12.07 -24.79 -5.97
CA GLU A 193 -11.09 -25.69 -6.59
C GLU A 193 -10.51 -25.08 -7.86
N TRP A 194 -11.33 -24.33 -8.63
CA TRP A 194 -10.85 -23.57 -9.76
C TRP A 194 -9.86 -22.47 -9.33
N ARG A 195 -10.20 -21.65 -8.31
CA ARG A 195 -9.28 -20.61 -7.83
C ARG A 195 -7.94 -21.19 -7.34
N ARG A 196 -8.00 -22.29 -6.59
CA ARG A 196 -6.82 -23.04 -6.16
C ARG A 196 -6.00 -23.55 -7.35
N MET A 197 -6.66 -24.09 -8.38
CA MET A 197 -5.99 -24.51 -9.61
C MET A 197 -5.25 -23.34 -10.27
N ILE A 198 -5.85 -22.15 -10.34
CA ILE A 198 -5.19 -20.96 -10.90
C ILE A 198 -3.92 -20.60 -10.14
N THR A 199 -3.95 -20.57 -8.80
CA THR A 199 -2.74 -20.28 -8.01
C THR A 199 -1.65 -21.34 -8.25
N ASN A 200 -2.02 -22.63 -8.20
CA ASN A 200 -1.07 -23.72 -8.41
C ASN A 200 -0.42 -23.68 -9.80
N LEU A 201 -1.22 -23.45 -10.85
CA LEU A 201 -0.70 -23.31 -12.21
C LEU A 201 0.19 -22.06 -12.32
N GLY A 202 -0.17 -20.97 -11.63
CA GLY A 202 0.63 -19.75 -11.55
C GLY A 202 2.04 -20.03 -11.00
N HIS A 203 2.13 -20.72 -9.87
CA HIS A 203 3.43 -21.13 -9.30
C HIS A 203 4.22 -22.03 -10.25
N GLN A 204 3.55 -22.92 -10.99
CA GLN A 204 4.23 -23.85 -11.89
C GLN A 204 4.72 -23.21 -13.19
N HIS A 205 3.94 -22.30 -13.79
CA HIS A 205 4.15 -21.83 -15.15
C HIS A 205 4.51 -20.33 -15.25
N ALA A 206 4.29 -19.58 -14.18
CA ALA A 206 4.58 -18.16 -14.05
C ALA A 206 5.10 -17.80 -12.64
N PRO A 207 6.18 -18.42 -12.14
CA PRO A 207 6.60 -18.32 -10.74
C PRO A 207 6.99 -16.90 -10.28
N GLY A 208 7.27 -15.99 -11.22
CA GLY A 208 7.54 -14.57 -10.93
C GLY A 208 6.29 -13.69 -10.82
N MET A 209 5.10 -14.25 -11.06
CA MET A 209 3.83 -13.56 -11.06
C MET A 209 3.12 -13.71 -9.72
N TRP A 210 2.35 -12.69 -9.33
CA TRP A 210 1.45 -12.74 -8.19
C TRP A 210 0.03 -13.10 -8.63
N VAL A 211 -0.58 -14.10 -7.99
CA VAL A 211 -2.01 -14.42 -8.18
C VAL A 211 -2.79 -13.89 -6.99
N GLU A 212 -3.52 -12.79 -7.22
CA GLU A 212 -4.45 -12.24 -6.24
C GLU A 212 -5.85 -12.82 -6.44
N HIS A 213 -6.43 -13.26 -5.33
CA HIS A 213 -7.85 -13.58 -5.24
C HIS A 213 -8.55 -12.61 -4.29
N ALA A 214 -9.86 -12.68 -4.32
CA ALA A 214 -10.69 -11.74 -3.62
C ALA A 214 -12.01 -12.43 -3.22
N SER A 215 -12.64 -11.97 -2.13
CA SER A 215 -13.97 -12.44 -1.77
C SER A 215 -14.99 -11.93 -2.78
N VAL A 216 -15.81 -12.81 -3.35
CA VAL A 216 -16.99 -12.36 -4.10
C VAL A 216 -18.01 -11.88 -3.05
N HIS A 217 -17.89 -10.63 -2.65
CA HIS A 217 -18.81 -10.01 -1.71
C HIS A 217 -20.02 -9.54 -2.50
N ASN A 218 -21.14 -10.25 -2.38
CA ASN A 218 -22.41 -9.59 -2.63
C ASN A 218 -22.64 -8.75 -1.38
N TYR A 219 -22.63 -7.41 -1.49
CA TYR A 219 -22.99 -6.46 -0.40
C TYR A 219 -24.36 -6.80 0.25
N TRP A 220 -25.13 -7.73 -0.32
CA TRP A 220 -26.47 -8.19 0.02
C TRP A 220 -26.53 -9.49 0.85
N GLU A 221 -25.43 -10.23 1.02
CA GLU A 221 -25.44 -11.51 1.72
C GLU A 221 -24.86 -11.38 3.14
N PHE A 222 -25.73 -11.43 4.15
CA PHE A 222 -25.42 -11.41 5.58
C PHE A 222 -24.75 -12.70 6.11
N ALA A 223 -24.28 -13.60 5.24
CA ALA A 223 -23.63 -14.84 5.65
C ALA A 223 -22.10 -14.64 5.75
N PRO A 224 -21.42 -15.21 6.77
CA PRO A 224 -19.96 -15.13 6.86
C PRO A 224 -19.36 -15.69 5.56
N PRO A 225 -18.42 -14.99 4.89
CA PRO A 225 -18.06 -15.35 3.53
C PRO A 225 -17.45 -16.74 3.51
N MET A 226 -18.10 -17.68 2.82
CA MET A 226 -17.57 -19.02 2.52
C MET A 226 -16.21 -18.95 1.77
N HIS A 227 -15.82 -17.76 1.32
CA HIS A 227 -14.66 -17.43 0.51
C HIS A 227 -13.43 -16.97 1.31
N LEU A 228 -13.54 -16.69 2.63
CA LEU A 228 -12.37 -16.27 3.43
C LEU A 228 -11.23 -17.29 3.41
N HIS A 229 -11.56 -18.58 3.27
CA HIS A 229 -10.58 -19.65 3.11
C HIS A 229 -9.71 -19.52 1.85
N TYR A 230 -10.07 -18.69 0.87
CA TYR A 230 -9.25 -18.48 -0.32
C TYR A 230 -7.92 -17.81 0.02
N ALA A 231 -7.89 -16.99 1.08
CA ALA A 231 -6.66 -16.39 1.58
C ALA A 231 -5.57 -17.41 1.91
N ARG A 232 -5.96 -18.64 2.26
CA ARG A 232 -5.02 -19.72 2.62
C ARG A 232 -4.18 -20.20 1.43
N PHE A 233 -4.73 -20.20 0.23
CA PHE A 233 -4.03 -20.72 -0.96
C PHE A 233 -3.66 -19.63 -1.97
N SER A 234 -4.01 -18.38 -1.70
CA SER A 234 -3.68 -17.26 -2.59
C SER A 234 -2.26 -16.76 -2.32
N ASP A 235 -1.61 -16.17 -3.32
CA ASP A 235 -0.44 -15.34 -3.02
C ASP A 235 -0.89 -14.09 -2.27
N ILE A 236 -1.98 -13.48 -2.75
CA ILE A 236 -2.55 -12.25 -2.22
C ILE A 236 -4.07 -12.41 -2.10
N PHE A 237 -4.65 -11.92 -1.00
CA PHE A 237 -6.10 -11.89 -0.80
C PHE A 237 -6.58 -10.49 -0.43
N ARG A 238 -7.47 -9.95 -1.26
CA ARG A 238 -7.92 -8.55 -1.16
C ARG A 238 -9.17 -8.41 -0.28
N THR A 239 -9.20 -7.37 0.57
CA THR A 239 -10.29 -7.08 1.52
C THR A 239 -11.41 -6.18 0.98
N TYR A 240 -11.61 -6.18 -0.33
CA TYR A 240 -12.62 -5.42 -1.09
C TYR A 240 -14.04 -6.05 -1.04
N ASP A 241 -15.10 -5.41 -1.55
CA ASP A 241 -15.23 -4.00 -1.97
C ASP A 241 -15.46 -3.10 -0.75
N VAL A 242 -14.87 -1.90 -0.76
CA VAL A 242 -14.95 -0.97 0.37
C VAL A 242 -15.42 0.41 -0.10
N GLU A 243 -16.50 0.93 0.47
CA GLU A 243 -16.94 2.32 0.21
C GLU A 243 -16.16 3.34 1.06
N ASN A 244 -15.89 4.52 0.50
CA ASN A 244 -14.95 5.46 1.12
C ASN A 244 -15.39 6.05 2.47
N ILE A 245 -16.69 6.26 2.67
CA ILE A 245 -17.22 6.87 3.90
C ILE A 245 -17.05 5.98 5.13
N THR A 246 -16.95 4.65 4.93
CA THR A 246 -16.79 3.65 5.99
C THR A 246 -15.51 2.83 5.84
N ALA A 247 -14.57 3.28 4.99
CA ALA A 247 -13.51 2.41 4.49
C ALA A 247 -12.57 1.86 5.55
N GLN A 248 -12.11 2.71 6.46
CA GLN A 248 -11.14 2.35 7.49
C GLN A 248 -11.65 1.25 8.43
N PRO A 249 -12.79 1.41 9.14
CA PRO A 249 -13.29 0.35 10.02
C PRO A 249 -13.68 -0.93 9.26
N VAL A 250 -14.25 -0.85 8.06
CA VAL A 250 -14.57 -2.04 7.25
C VAL A 250 -13.30 -2.81 6.91
N THR A 251 -12.25 -2.11 6.48
CA THR A 251 -10.96 -2.72 6.14
C THR A 251 -10.30 -3.37 7.35
N ILE A 252 -10.26 -2.67 8.51
CA ILE A 252 -9.72 -3.22 9.76
C ILE A 252 -10.48 -4.50 10.16
N GLN A 253 -11.81 -4.47 10.13
CA GLN A 253 -12.63 -5.63 10.49
C GLN A 253 -12.36 -6.81 9.56
N ARG A 254 -12.32 -6.60 8.24
CA ARG A 254 -12.07 -7.68 7.27
C ARG A 254 -10.68 -8.29 7.41
N ILE A 255 -9.67 -7.49 7.74
CA ILE A 255 -8.35 -8.01 8.09
C ILE A 255 -8.45 -8.89 9.34
N CYS A 256 -9.15 -8.43 10.38
CA CYS A 256 -9.35 -9.21 11.62
C CYS A 256 -10.07 -10.55 11.38
N ASP A 257 -11.01 -10.59 10.44
CA ASP A 257 -11.70 -11.84 10.05
C ASP A 257 -10.76 -12.84 9.33
N LEU A 258 -9.67 -12.34 8.73
CA LEU A 258 -8.70 -13.13 7.98
C LEU A 258 -7.48 -13.58 8.80
N LEU A 259 -7.12 -12.82 9.85
CA LEU A 259 -5.98 -13.14 10.72
C LEU A 259 -6.03 -14.54 11.37
N PRO A 260 -7.20 -15.13 11.71
CA PRO A 260 -7.28 -16.48 12.26
C PRO A 260 -6.87 -17.60 11.29
N PHE A 261 -6.72 -17.30 9.99
CA PHE A 261 -6.26 -18.29 9.02
C PHE A 261 -4.73 -18.34 8.94
N SER A 262 -4.22 -19.34 8.22
CA SER A 262 -2.81 -19.45 7.87
C SER A 262 -2.66 -19.87 6.42
N ALA A 263 -1.63 -19.32 5.77
CA ALA A 263 -1.25 -19.72 4.43
C ALA A 263 -0.93 -21.22 4.40
N GLU A 264 -1.37 -21.89 3.35
CA GLU A 264 -0.99 -23.25 3.02
C GLU A 264 0.42 -23.28 2.44
N GLU A 265 1.06 -24.46 2.43
CA GLU A 265 2.40 -24.62 1.89
C GLU A 265 2.49 -24.14 0.44
N GLY A 266 3.50 -23.31 0.14
CA GLY A 266 3.72 -22.72 -1.18
C GLY A 266 2.93 -21.43 -1.45
N ALA A 267 1.83 -21.17 -0.72
CA ALA A 267 1.10 -19.91 -0.82
C ALA A 267 1.76 -18.81 0.04
N LYS A 268 1.61 -17.56 -0.37
CA LYS A 268 2.17 -16.41 0.36
C LYS A 268 1.19 -15.80 1.36
N GLY A 269 -0.12 -15.88 1.09
CA GLY A 269 -1.19 -15.45 1.99
C GLY A 269 -1.11 -13.99 2.44
N ILE A 270 -0.58 -13.09 1.59
CA ILE A 270 -0.49 -11.67 1.89
C ILE A 270 -1.88 -11.04 1.80
N LEU A 271 -2.28 -10.24 2.77
CA LEU A 271 -3.53 -9.49 2.69
C LEU A 271 -3.31 -8.20 1.93
N ASN A 272 -4.25 -7.80 1.08
CA ASN A 272 -4.26 -6.51 0.40
C ASN A 272 -5.44 -5.68 0.91
N CYS A 273 -5.14 -4.49 1.46
CA CYS A 273 -6.13 -3.60 2.07
C CYS A 273 -6.63 -2.49 1.13
N GLU A 274 -6.53 -2.70 -0.18
CA GLU A 274 -6.87 -1.73 -1.22
C GLU A 274 -6.22 -0.36 -0.97
N ASP A 275 -7.02 0.69 -0.95
CA ASP A 275 -6.59 2.09 -0.97
C ASP A 275 -6.35 2.65 0.44
N GLU A 276 -5.96 1.78 1.39
CA GLU A 276 -5.71 2.12 2.80
C GLU A 276 -4.23 1.97 3.20
N PRO A 277 -3.32 2.83 2.71
CA PRO A 277 -1.87 2.65 2.84
C PRO A 277 -1.36 2.64 4.29
N TYR A 278 -1.99 3.39 5.19
CA TYR A 278 -1.58 3.42 6.59
C TYR A 278 -2.05 2.18 7.35
N ILE A 279 -3.24 1.67 7.06
CA ILE A 279 -3.67 0.37 7.59
C ILE A 279 -2.73 -0.72 7.09
N ALA A 280 -2.30 -0.63 5.81
CA ALA A 280 -1.31 -1.54 5.23
C ALA A 280 -0.01 -1.57 6.04
N ALA A 281 0.55 -0.39 6.32
CA ALA A 281 1.77 -0.26 7.13
C ALA A 281 1.54 -0.80 8.55
N GLY A 282 0.43 -0.44 9.20
CA GLY A 282 0.14 -0.83 10.58
C GLY A 282 -0.08 -2.33 10.76
N LEU A 283 -0.62 -3.01 9.75
CA LEU A 283 -0.97 -4.43 9.81
C LEU A 283 -0.17 -5.30 8.85
N GLY A 284 0.90 -4.81 8.23
CA GLY A 284 1.76 -5.61 7.34
C GLY A 284 1.05 -6.17 6.11
N CYS A 285 0.16 -5.37 5.50
CA CYS A 285 -0.61 -5.73 4.30
C CYS A 285 -0.04 -5.04 3.05
N ALA A 286 -0.34 -5.58 1.88
CA ALA A 286 -0.05 -4.93 0.60
C ALA A 286 -1.06 -3.80 0.29
N ILE A 287 -0.66 -2.88 -0.58
CA ILE A 287 -1.42 -1.69 -0.97
C ILE A 287 -1.94 -1.83 -2.39
N GLY A 288 -3.27 -1.77 -2.56
CA GLY A 288 -3.93 -1.75 -3.86
C GLY A 288 -4.52 -0.37 -4.14
N ILE A 289 -3.71 0.54 -4.69
CA ILE A 289 -4.09 1.95 -4.88
C ILE A 289 -5.20 2.05 -5.90
N MET A 290 -6.29 2.71 -5.52
CA MET A 290 -7.47 2.94 -6.37
C MET A 290 -7.69 4.43 -6.67
N ARG A 291 -7.20 5.33 -5.82
CA ARG A 291 -7.25 6.78 -6.08
C ARG A 291 -6.25 7.21 -7.16
N TYR A 292 -6.48 8.38 -7.74
CA TYR A 292 -5.72 8.93 -8.87
C TYR A 292 -5.68 10.47 -8.78
N PRO A 293 -4.72 11.15 -9.43
CA PRO A 293 -4.41 12.56 -9.14
C PRO A 293 -5.36 13.59 -9.79
N PHE A 294 -6.43 13.18 -10.48
CA PHE A 294 -7.40 14.12 -11.05
C PHE A 294 -8.34 14.61 -9.96
N LEU A 295 -8.39 15.92 -9.73
CA LEU A 295 -9.20 16.54 -8.67
C LEU A 295 -10.55 17.06 -9.19
N GLY A 296 -11.49 17.20 -8.26
CA GLY A 296 -12.83 17.74 -8.52
C GLY A 296 -13.79 16.76 -9.16
N ASN A 297 -14.86 17.33 -9.70
CA ASN A 297 -15.94 16.62 -10.39
C ASN A 297 -15.43 15.78 -11.58
N LEU A 298 -16.28 14.84 -11.99
CA LEU A 298 -16.14 14.09 -13.23
C LEU A 298 -16.06 15.05 -14.44
N PRO A 299 -15.53 14.62 -15.59
CA PRO A 299 -15.41 15.46 -16.79
C PRO A 299 -16.71 16.16 -17.25
N ASP A 300 -17.88 15.58 -16.98
CA ASP A 300 -19.20 16.16 -17.29
C ASP A 300 -19.74 17.13 -16.21
N GLY A 301 -18.96 17.37 -15.15
CA GLY A 301 -19.30 18.26 -14.06
C GLY A 301 -20.09 17.62 -12.92
N THR A 302 -20.42 16.32 -13.00
CA THR A 302 -21.10 15.61 -11.91
C THR A 302 -20.14 15.18 -10.78
N PRO A 303 -20.61 15.00 -9.53
CA PRO A 303 -19.76 14.54 -8.43
C PRO A 303 -19.19 13.13 -8.65
N ASP A 304 -17.96 12.93 -8.19
CA ASP A 304 -17.27 11.63 -8.24
C ASP A 304 -17.74 10.72 -7.10
N LYS A 305 -18.82 9.95 -7.33
CA LYS A 305 -19.46 9.12 -6.28
C LYS A 305 -18.56 8.09 -5.61
N PRO A 306 -17.66 7.37 -6.33
CA PRO A 306 -16.67 6.54 -5.68
C PRO A 306 -15.85 7.30 -4.65
N PHE A 307 -15.52 8.56 -4.90
CA PHE A 307 -14.62 9.38 -4.09
C PHE A 307 -15.24 10.74 -3.74
N PRO A 308 -16.27 10.77 -2.89
CA PRO A 308 -16.98 12.00 -2.59
C PRO A 308 -16.09 12.94 -1.77
N GLU A 309 -16.24 14.26 -1.96
CA GLU A 309 -15.46 15.30 -1.28
C GLU A 309 -15.93 15.55 0.17
N VAL A 310 -16.19 14.47 0.92
CA VAL A 310 -16.69 14.51 2.30
C VAL A 310 -15.93 13.53 3.18
N GLY A 311 -16.13 13.67 4.49
CA GLY A 311 -15.46 12.83 5.49
C GLY A 311 -13.95 12.95 5.33
N ARG A 312 -13.29 11.82 5.06
CA ARG A 312 -11.85 11.77 4.85
C ARG A 312 -11.40 12.47 3.56
N ASN A 313 -12.25 12.56 2.53
CA ASN A 313 -11.90 13.13 1.21
C ASN A 313 -10.57 12.58 0.64
N VAL A 314 -10.54 11.28 0.35
CA VAL A 314 -9.32 10.53 0.01
C VAL A 314 -8.60 11.00 -1.26
N LYS A 315 -9.30 11.63 -2.22
CA LYS A 315 -8.64 12.19 -3.43
C LYS A 315 -7.73 13.36 -3.14
N SER A 316 -7.92 14.04 -2.01
CA SER A 316 -7.04 15.10 -1.53
C SER A 316 -5.86 14.58 -0.69
N ARG A 317 -5.67 13.25 -0.61
CA ARG A 317 -4.68 12.59 0.24
C ARG A 317 -3.80 11.64 -0.56
N ILE A 318 -2.94 12.19 -1.41
CA ILE A 318 -2.00 11.44 -2.25
C ILE A 318 -0.70 11.13 -1.49
N ASP A 319 -0.28 12.01 -0.58
CA ASP A 319 0.99 11.81 0.14
C ASP A 319 0.99 10.59 1.07
N GLU A 320 -0.14 10.21 1.67
CA GLU A 320 -0.23 8.97 2.47
C GLU A 320 0.04 7.72 1.62
N VAL A 321 -0.29 7.74 0.31
CA VAL A 321 0.06 6.66 -0.63
C VAL A 321 1.57 6.63 -0.84
N ILE A 322 2.20 7.79 -1.03
CA ILE A 322 3.66 7.89 -1.17
C ILE A 322 4.35 7.37 0.09
N ARG A 323 3.88 7.76 1.28
CA ARG A 323 4.44 7.35 2.56
C ARG A 323 4.31 5.86 2.80
N GLY A 324 3.11 5.28 2.58
CA GLY A 324 2.88 3.85 2.74
C GLY A 324 3.72 2.99 1.79
N VAL A 325 3.78 3.35 0.50
CA VAL A 325 4.59 2.59 -0.47
C VAL A 325 6.09 2.71 -0.19
N ARG A 326 6.57 3.86 0.29
CA ARG A 326 7.98 4.02 0.67
C ARG A 326 8.33 3.32 1.98
N TRP A 327 7.38 3.17 2.90
CA TRP A 327 7.55 2.30 4.06
C TRP A 327 7.86 0.86 3.64
N HIS A 328 7.24 0.36 2.57
CA HIS A 328 7.54 -0.98 2.07
C HIS A 328 8.94 -1.18 1.48
N ARG A 329 9.74 -0.10 1.27
CA ARG A 329 11.19 -0.25 1.02
C ARG A 329 11.98 -0.63 2.26
N ILE A 330 11.44 -0.31 3.44
CA ILE A 330 12.00 -0.62 4.75
C ILE A 330 11.49 -1.98 5.23
N ALA A 331 10.19 -2.23 5.10
CA ALA A 331 9.56 -3.45 5.62
C ALA A 331 8.43 -3.93 4.70
N GLU A 332 8.63 -5.07 4.05
CA GLU A 332 7.66 -5.65 3.09
C GLU A 332 6.49 -6.34 3.80
N PRO A 333 5.28 -6.36 3.20
CA PRO A 333 4.11 -7.01 3.80
C PRO A 333 4.31 -8.51 3.94
N PHE A 334 3.58 -9.11 4.89
CA PHE A 334 3.78 -10.51 5.28
C PHE A 334 2.47 -11.28 5.49
N GLY A 335 2.54 -12.57 5.20
CA GLY A 335 1.38 -13.45 5.11
C GLY A 335 0.67 -13.74 6.43
N ILE A 336 -0.60 -14.13 6.34
CA ILE A 336 -1.36 -14.66 7.48
C ILE A 336 -0.68 -15.90 8.07
N GLY A 337 -0.69 -16.02 9.40
CA GLY A 337 -0.02 -17.10 10.12
C GLY A 337 1.51 -17.02 10.19
N SER A 338 2.17 -16.01 9.58
CA SER A 338 3.64 -15.89 9.64
C SER A 338 4.17 -15.36 10.97
N VAL A 339 3.34 -14.62 11.72
CA VAL A 339 3.63 -14.10 13.05
C VAL A 339 2.36 -14.15 13.90
N PRO A 340 2.47 -14.17 15.25
CA PRO A 340 1.31 -14.04 16.12
C PRO A 340 0.55 -12.74 15.88
N TYR A 341 -0.73 -12.70 16.23
CA TYR A 341 -1.53 -11.49 16.21
C TYR A 341 -2.29 -11.32 17.52
N THR A 342 -2.75 -10.11 17.80
CA THR A 342 -3.65 -9.83 18.91
C THR A 342 -4.70 -8.83 18.44
N ILE A 343 -5.96 -9.13 18.72
CA ILE A 343 -7.12 -8.30 18.37
C ILE A 343 -7.74 -7.86 19.69
N ASP A 344 -7.98 -6.56 19.84
CA ASP A 344 -8.67 -6.03 21.01
C ASP A 344 -10.13 -6.50 21.03
N GLU A 345 -10.59 -6.94 22.20
CA GLU A 345 -12.00 -7.29 22.41
C GLU A 345 -12.90 -6.05 22.40
N GLN A 346 -12.33 -4.88 22.74
CA GLN A 346 -13.01 -3.61 22.64
C GLN A 346 -13.25 -3.24 21.18
N ARG A 347 -14.48 -2.88 20.85
CA ARG A 347 -14.89 -2.44 19.52
C ARG A 347 -15.23 -0.96 19.54
N LEU A 348 -14.85 -0.26 18.47
CA LEU A 348 -15.27 1.11 18.20
C LEU A 348 -16.34 1.10 17.12
N HIS A 349 -17.23 2.09 17.18
CA HIS A 349 -18.39 2.20 16.29
C HIS A 349 -18.34 3.52 15.54
N ASP A 350 -18.23 3.44 14.22
CA ASP A 350 -18.25 4.58 13.32
C ASP A 350 -19.62 4.68 12.69
N ASN A 351 -20.02 5.90 12.36
CA ASN A 351 -21.24 6.13 11.61
C ASN A 351 -21.11 7.32 10.67
N TRP A 352 -21.76 7.22 9.51
CA TRP A 352 -21.89 8.31 8.56
C TRP A 352 -23.36 8.56 8.22
N ILE A 353 -23.83 9.79 8.39
CA ILE A 353 -25.18 10.19 7.97
C ILE A 353 -25.13 10.48 6.47
N LEU A 354 -25.71 9.61 5.64
CA LEU A 354 -25.54 9.64 4.19
C LEU A 354 -26.32 10.77 3.51
N HIS A 355 -25.66 11.54 2.66
CA HIS A 355 -26.29 12.50 1.75
C HIS A 355 -26.23 12.03 0.28
N GLU A 356 -26.84 12.82 -0.60
CA GLU A 356 -26.88 12.54 -2.03
C GLU A 356 -25.46 12.45 -2.63
N ASN A 357 -25.23 11.44 -3.49
CA ASN A 357 -23.98 11.24 -4.24
C ASN A 357 -22.74 10.91 -3.40
N GLU A 358 -22.92 10.42 -2.16
CA GLU A 358 -21.82 10.04 -1.27
C GLU A 358 -21.54 8.53 -1.18
N THR A 359 -22.37 7.71 -1.84
CA THR A 359 -22.14 6.26 -1.93
C THR A 359 -22.53 5.73 -3.31
N TRP A 360 -21.88 4.64 -3.70
CA TRP A 360 -22.20 3.83 -4.87
C TRP A 360 -23.02 2.58 -4.51
N VAL A 361 -23.22 2.30 -3.22
CA VAL A 361 -23.99 1.16 -2.72
C VAL A 361 -25.49 1.46 -2.84
N GLN A 362 -26.18 0.70 -3.69
CA GLN A 362 -27.54 1.02 -4.13
C GLN A 362 -28.65 0.84 -3.08
N THR A 363 -28.42 0.06 -2.03
CA THR A 363 -29.42 -0.12 -0.96
C THR A 363 -29.42 0.97 0.07
N HIS A 364 -28.36 1.79 0.15
CA HIS A 364 -28.34 2.85 1.12
C HIS A 364 -29.33 3.94 0.74
N THR A 365 -29.95 4.53 1.75
CA THR A 365 -30.94 5.59 1.59
C THR A 365 -30.43 6.92 2.11
N ILE A 366 -30.77 8.03 1.45
CA ILE A 366 -30.39 9.36 1.92
C ILE A 366 -30.99 9.59 3.31
N GLY A 367 -30.16 10.06 4.25
CA GLY A 367 -30.51 10.24 5.67
C GLY A 367 -30.25 9.00 6.53
N GLU A 368 -29.88 7.86 5.95
CA GLU A 368 -29.44 6.69 6.70
C GLU A 368 -28.14 6.97 7.45
N ALA A 369 -28.07 6.52 8.71
CA ALA A 369 -26.82 6.44 9.45
C ALA A 369 -26.16 5.09 9.14
N VAL A 370 -25.23 5.06 8.19
CA VAL A 370 -24.45 3.86 7.88
C VAL A 370 -23.53 3.59 9.06
N GLN A 371 -23.72 2.47 9.74
CA GLN A 371 -22.97 2.10 10.95
C GLN A 371 -22.05 0.91 10.70
N VAL A 372 -20.81 1.04 11.15
CA VAL A 372 -19.78 0.00 11.02
C VAL A 372 -18.97 -0.05 12.30
N SER A 373 -18.33 -1.19 12.56
CA SER A 373 -17.48 -1.35 13.75
C SER A 373 -16.27 -2.21 13.46
N ALA A 374 -15.20 -1.94 14.19
CA ALA A 374 -13.97 -2.73 14.15
C ALA A 374 -13.32 -2.78 15.55
N PRO A 375 -12.40 -3.72 15.80
CA PRO A 375 -11.59 -3.73 17.01
C PRO A 375 -10.82 -2.43 17.19
N ALA A 376 -10.81 -1.89 18.42
CA ALA A 376 -10.17 -0.62 18.75
C ALA A 376 -8.66 -0.64 18.48
N ARG A 377 -8.05 -1.79 18.71
CA ARG A 377 -6.63 -2.01 18.47
C ARG A 377 -6.39 -3.37 17.84
N VAL A 378 -5.36 -3.43 17.00
CA VAL A 378 -4.92 -4.67 16.38
C VAL A 378 -3.40 -4.66 16.30
N SER A 379 -2.77 -5.77 16.67
CA SER A 379 -1.32 -5.93 16.52
C SER A 379 -0.93 -7.23 15.83
N ARG A 380 0.20 -7.22 15.11
CA ARG A 380 0.86 -8.41 14.54
C ARG A 380 2.34 -8.45 14.93
N GLY A 381 2.83 -9.59 15.40
CA GLY A 381 4.22 -9.80 15.81
C GLY A 381 4.65 -9.07 17.08
N MET A 382 3.71 -8.43 17.78
CA MET A 382 3.95 -7.64 19.01
C MET A 382 2.66 -7.51 19.85
N ALA A 383 2.81 -7.06 21.09
CA ALA A 383 1.68 -6.78 21.99
C ALA A 383 0.79 -5.62 21.48
N LEU A 384 -0.45 -5.55 21.96
CA LEU A 384 -1.32 -4.41 21.69
C LEU A 384 -0.70 -3.12 22.24
N PRO A 385 -0.75 -2.00 21.50
CA PRO A 385 -0.34 -0.70 22.02
C PRO A 385 -1.14 -0.28 23.26
N GLU A 386 -0.47 0.30 24.24
CA GLU A 386 -1.11 0.87 25.43
C GLU A 386 -1.52 2.31 25.15
N LEU A 387 -2.74 2.69 25.52
CA LEU A 387 -3.28 4.02 25.26
C LEU A 387 -3.42 4.80 26.58
N SER A 388 -3.09 6.08 26.55
CA SER A 388 -3.19 6.97 27.73
C SER A 388 -4.63 7.39 28.06
N ASP A 389 -5.56 7.21 27.14
CA ASP A 389 -6.93 7.70 27.26
C ASP A 389 -7.83 6.70 28.00
N SER A 390 -8.84 7.23 28.70
CA SER A 390 -9.83 6.42 29.42
C SER A 390 -11.20 6.37 28.71
N SER A 391 -11.44 7.23 27.72
CA SER A 391 -12.69 7.29 26.95
C SER A 391 -12.58 6.47 25.67
N MET A 392 -13.63 5.71 25.35
CA MET A 392 -13.74 4.94 24.12
C MET A 392 -14.57 5.63 23.02
N GLU A 393 -15.33 6.67 23.35
CA GLU A 393 -16.33 7.27 22.45
C GLU A 393 -15.70 7.75 21.13
N ASP A 394 -14.60 8.48 21.26
CA ASP A 394 -13.90 9.23 20.21
C ASP A 394 -12.45 8.78 20.03
N ARG A 395 -12.07 7.66 20.66
CA ARG A 395 -10.73 7.04 20.56
C ARG A 395 -10.41 6.68 19.10
N PRO A 396 -9.18 6.90 18.60
CA PRO A 396 -8.77 6.44 17.28
C PRO A 396 -8.58 4.92 17.25
N TYR A 397 -8.65 4.32 16.05
CA TYR A 397 -8.15 2.94 15.91
C TYR A 397 -6.63 2.96 15.97
N VAL A 398 -6.02 2.05 16.74
CA VAL A 398 -4.56 1.98 16.85
C VAL A 398 -4.05 0.63 16.37
N LEU A 399 -3.25 0.65 15.32
CA LEU A 399 -2.74 -0.54 14.63
C LEU A 399 -1.23 -0.59 14.79
N ALA A 400 -0.67 -1.78 15.05
CA ALA A 400 0.77 -1.92 15.15
C ALA A 400 1.28 -3.25 14.58
N SER A 401 2.44 -3.25 13.98
CA SER A 401 3.08 -4.50 13.58
C SER A 401 4.58 -4.44 13.76
N ARG A 402 5.13 -5.57 14.23
CA ARG A 402 6.54 -5.88 14.08
C ARG A 402 6.71 -6.79 12.88
N TYR A 403 7.42 -6.30 11.88
CA TYR A 403 7.69 -6.98 10.64
C TYR A 403 8.73 -8.10 10.85
N PRO A 404 8.80 -9.10 9.96
CA PRO A 404 9.77 -10.18 10.06
C PRO A 404 11.23 -9.74 10.11
N ASN A 405 11.56 -8.57 9.56
CA ASN A 405 12.91 -7.98 9.61
C ASN A 405 13.18 -7.14 10.88
N GLY A 406 12.23 -7.11 11.83
CA GLY A 406 12.34 -6.38 13.09
C GLY A 406 11.82 -4.94 13.07
N ALA A 407 11.59 -4.34 11.90
CA ALA A 407 11.02 -2.99 11.80
C ALA A 407 9.60 -2.95 12.41
N ILE A 408 9.22 -1.81 12.99
CA ILE A 408 7.92 -1.63 13.65
C ILE A 408 7.14 -0.53 12.96
N ALA A 409 5.85 -0.74 12.69
CA ALA A 409 4.93 0.32 12.30
C ALA A 409 3.89 0.54 13.39
N LEU A 410 3.61 1.80 13.72
CA LEU A 410 2.55 2.24 14.61
C LEU A 410 1.65 3.24 13.90
N VAL A 411 0.34 3.01 13.94
CA VAL A 411 -0.63 3.77 13.17
C VAL A 411 -1.80 4.18 14.06
N SER A 412 -2.15 5.46 14.01
CA SER A 412 -3.38 6.02 14.58
C SER A 412 -4.30 6.39 13.42
N VAL A 413 -5.51 5.82 13.41
CA VAL A 413 -6.51 6.04 12.37
C VAL A 413 -7.68 6.82 12.98
N SER A 414 -7.97 7.98 12.39
CA SER A 414 -9.09 8.84 12.76
C SER A 414 -10.44 8.15 12.53
N ARG A 415 -11.50 8.76 13.06
CA ARG A 415 -12.82 8.15 13.16
C ARG A 415 -13.81 8.87 12.25
N THR A 416 -14.77 8.14 11.70
CA THR A 416 -15.95 8.71 11.07
C THR A 416 -17.09 8.73 12.09
N LEU A 417 -17.42 9.92 12.59
CA LEU A 417 -18.44 10.12 13.64
C LEU A 417 -19.51 11.11 13.16
N GLY A 418 -20.67 10.60 12.74
CA GLY A 418 -21.78 11.38 12.22
C GLY A 418 -21.49 11.96 10.84
N ARG A 419 -20.93 13.17 10.80
CA ARG A 419 -20.58 13.89 9.56
C ARG A 419 -19.12 14.38 9.57
N GLU A 420 -18.35 13.98 10.57
CA GLU A 420 -16.99 14.44 10.78
C GLU A 420 -15.97 13.32 10.60
N TYR A 421 -14.83 13.66 10.01
CA TYR A 421 -13.61 12.87 10.11
C TYR A 421 -12.83 13.36 11.33
N TYR A 422 -13.09 12.74 12.46
CA TYR A 422 -12.65 13.20 13.78
C TYR A 422 -11.31 12.60 14.16
N THR A 423 -10.36 13.47 14.53
CA THR A 423 -9.01 13.08 14.92
C THR A 423 -8.78 13.41 16.39
N LYS A 424 -8.74 12.38 17.24
CA LYS A 424 -8.32 12.51 18.64
C LYS A 424 -6.87 12.10 18.79
N GLU A 425 -6.07 12.98 19.37
CA GLU A 425 -4.70 12.65 19.75
C GLU A 425 -4.65 11.96 21.11
N VAL A 426 -4.14 10.73 21.12
CA VAL A 426 -3.93 9.93 22.32
C VAL A 426 -2.45 9.61 22.48
N GLY A 427 -1.97 9.48 23.72
CA GLY A 427 -0.61 9.00 23.99
C GLY A 427 -0.57 7.49 23.80
N VAL A 428 0.45 6.99 23.10
CA VAL A 428 0.56 5.57 22.78
C VAL A 428 1.92 5.03 23.18
N THR A 429 1.93 3.91 23.91
CA THR A 429 3.16 3.23 24.33
C THR A 429 3.27 1.88 23.64
N ILE A 430 4.45 1.58 23.08
CA ILE A 430 4.76 0.29 22.46
C ILE A 430 6.13 -0.25 22.92
N PRO A 431 6.27 -1.58 23.04
CA PRO A 431 7.57 -2.20 23.26
C PRO A 431 8.40 -2.22 21.98
N VAL A 432 9.71 -1.98 22.10
CA VAL A 432 10.70 -2.08 21.01
C VAL A 432 11.86 -2.95 21.50
N GLU A 433 12.05 -4.11 20.88
CA GLU A 433 13.03 -5.11 21.35
C GLU A 433 14.49 -4.71 21.06
N ASP A 434 14.72 -4.05 19.93
CA ASP A 434 16.05 -3.67 19.44
C ASP A 434 16.06 -2.18 19.11
N ILE A 435 17.07 -1.46 19.57
CA ILE A 435 17.19 -0.01 19.44
C ILE A 435 17.48 0.43 18.01
N ASP A 436 18.10 -0.43 17.19
CA ASP A 436 18.59 -0.07 15.86
C ASP A 436 17.52 -0.26 14.76
N VAL A 437 16.36 -0.82 15.09
CA VAL A 437 15.30 -1.10 14.11
C VAL A 437 14.57 0.18 13.69
N PRO A 438 14.18 0.30 12.40
CA PRO A 438 13.31 1.38 11.97
C PRO A 438 11.94 1.32 12.65
N VAL A 439 11.44 2.49 13.08
CA VAL A 439 10.08 2.64 13.62
C VAL A 439 9.30 3.63 12.76
N GLY A 440 8.30 3.14 12.03
CA GLY A 440 7.33 3.95 11.29
C GLY A 440 6.20 4.44 12.18
N ILE A 441 5.90 5.73 12.14
CA ILE A 441 4.81 6.37 12.90
C ILE A 441 3.89 7.08 11.91
N PHE A 442 2.61 6.71 11.89
CA PHE A 442 1.61 7.19 10.94
C PHE A 442 0.35 7.68 11.63
N GLY A 443 -0.15 8.84 11.23
CA GLY A 443 -1.32 9.47 11.85
C GLY A 443 -0.97 10.34 13.06
N TYR A 444 -2.01 10.87 13.68
CA TYR A 444 -1.89 11.84 14.77
C TYR A 444 -1.85 11.15 16.14
N PHE A 445 -0.94 11.62 16.99
CA PHE A 445 -0.72 11.13 18.35
C PHE A 445 -0.49 12.33 19.27
N LYS A 446 -0.83 12.18 20.55
CA LYS A 446 -0.42 13.16 21.57
C LYS A 446 1.07 13.03 21.87
N ASP A 447 1.52 11.79 22.00
CA ASP A 447 2.90 11.39 22.15
C ASP A 447 3.01 9.90 21.80
N VAL A 448 4.19 9.47 21.39
CA VAL A 448 4.54 8.06 21.19
C VAL A 448 5.69 7.71 22.12
N THR A 449 5.50 6.69 22.95
CA THR A 449 6.54 6.19 23.85
C THR A 449 7.03 4.83 23.39
N LEU A 450 8.31 4.75 23.02
CA LEU A 450 9.02 3.51 22.74
C LEU A 450 9.68 3.02 24.03
N VAL A 451 9.44 1.76 24.39
CA VAL A 451 9.99 1.15 25.61
C VAL A 451 10.95 0.02 25.24
N PHE A 452 12.21 0.18 25.62
CA PHE A 452 13.27 -0.78 25.39
C PHE A 452 13.40 -1.78 26.55
N PRO A 453 13.89 -3.01 26.31
CA PRO A 453 13.98 -4.03 27.36
C PRO A 453 14.99 -3.69 28.47
N GLN A 454 15.96 -2.82 28.18
CA GLN A 454 17.01 -2.41 29.12
C GLN A 454 17.21 -0.89 29.06
N ASN A 455 17.84 -0.35 30.10
CA ASN A 455 18.22 1.06 30.11
C ASN A 455 19.13 1.39 28.94
N VAL A 456 18.88 2.53 28.32
CA VAL A 456 19.64 3.00 27.16
C VAL A 456 20.59 4.11 27.61
N GLU A 457 21.86 4.00 27.20
CA GLU A 457 22.84 5.07 27.39
C GLU A 457 22.65 6.16 26.33
N TRP A 458 21.62 6.98 26.50
CA TRP A 458 21.19 7.98 25.52
C TRP A 458 22.28 8.95 25.05
N GLY A 459 23.25 9.28 25.91
CA GLY A 459 24.37 10.14 25.55
C GLY A 459 25.31 9.57 24.47
N LYS A 460 25.13 8.31 24.08
CA LYS A 460 25.87 7.65 22.99
C LYS A 460 25.11 7.59 21.67
N HIS A 461 23.85 8.02 21.65
CA HIS A 461 22.97 7.84 20.50
C HIS A 461 22.54 9.16 19.88
N LYS A 462 22.25 9.12 18.59
CA LYS A 462 21.53 10.18 17.88
C LYS A 462 20.22 9.64 17.33
N ILE A 463 19.19 10.48 17.39
CA ILE A 463 17.84 10.10 16.95
C ILE A 463 17.51 10.91 15.71
N TYR A 464 17.20 10.22 14.63
CA TYR A 464 16.82 10.82 13.36
C TYR A 464 15.39 10.41 13.00
N ALA A 465 14.68 11.34 12.37
CA ALA A 465 13.39 11.08 11.76
C ALA A 465 13.33 11.63 10.34
N GLN A 466 12.47 11.05 9.49
CA GLN A 466 12.29 11.47 8.11
C GLN A 466 10.83 11.31 7.69
N ASP A 467 10.23 12.33 7.06
CA ASP A 467 8.96 12.18 6.33
C ASP A 467 9.11 11.08 5.28
N LEU A 468 8.24 10.07 5.30
CA LEU A 468 8.27 8.99 4.31
C LEU A 468 8.00 9.50 2.88
N ALA A 469 7.34 10.64 2.71
CA ALA A 469 7.20 11.34 1.43
C ALA A 469 8.44 12.15 1.05
N GLY A 470 9.34 12.47 1.98
CA GLY A 470 10.55 13.27 1.78
C GLY A 470 11.83 12.45 1.61
N ASP A 471 12.93 13.09 1.24
CA ASP A 471 14.22 12.42 1.00
C ASP A 471 15.30 12.83 2.02
N THR A 472 14.97 13.74 2.93
CA THR A 472 15.92 14.35 3.86
C THR A 472 15.56 13.99 5.30
N PRO A 473 16.45 13.32 6.05
CA PRO A 473 16.27 13.11 7.47
C PRO A 473 16.66 14.33 8.30
N VAL A 474 16.10 14.43 9.50
CA VAL A 474 16.41 15.46 10.50
C VAL A 474 16.80 14.82 11.81
N GLU A 475 17.79 15.39 12.50
CA GLU A 475 18.19 14.97 13.84
C GLU A 475 17.24 15.59 14.87
N ILE A 476 16.53 14.76 15.64
CA ILE A 476 15.50 15.18 16.61
C ILE A 476 15.92 14.90 18.06
N THR A 477 17.18 14.55 18.31
CA THR A 477 17.69 14.15 19.64
C THR A 477 17.33 15.13 20.76
N ASN A 478 17.29 16.44 20.46
CA ASN A 478 16.98 17.49 21.43
C ASN A 478 15.49 17.87 21.48
N GLU A 479 14.66 17.26 20.63
CA GLU A 479 13.21 17.53 20.53
C GLU A 479 12.38 16.39 21.13
N VAL A 480 13.03 15.32 21.59
CA VAL A 480 12.41 14.17 22.22
C VAL A 480 12.78 14.09 23.70
N LYS A 481 12.01 13.32 24.48
CA LYS A 481 12.30 13.08 25.89
C LYS A 481 12.87 11.69 26.10
N LEU A 482 14.01 11.62 26.80
CA LEU A 482 14.79 10.41 27.03
C LEU A 482 14.80 10.07 28.52
N GLU A 483 14.30 8.89 28.88
CA GLU A 483 14.16 8.49 30.28
C GLU A 483 14.52 7.00 30.45
N ASN A 484 15.66 6.69 31.08
CA ASN A 484 16.08 5.31 31.34
C ASN A 484 16.02 4.43 30.06
N ASN A 485 15.00 3.58 29.94
CA ASN A 485 14.72 2.70 28.81
C ASN A 485 13.59 3.22 27.89
N ARG A 486 13.25 4.51 27.92
CA ARG A 486 12.12 5.10 27.19
C ARG A 486 12.55 6.26 26.30
N LEU A 487 12.03 6.25 25.08
CA LEU A 487 12.06 7.37 24.15
C LEU A 487 10.63 7.86 23.95
N ILE A 488 10.36 9.12 24.26
CA ILE A 488 9.04 9.75 24.13
C ILE A 488 9.12 10.81 23.04
N ILE A 489 8.38 10.59 21.95
CA ILE A 489 8.29 11.50 20.81
C ILE A 489 6.99 12.31 20.95
N PRO A 490 7.06 13.64 21.11
CA PRO A 490 5.87 14.46 21.32
C PRO A 490 5.15 14.79 19.99
N SER A 491 3.89 15.23 20.06
CA SER A 491 3.05 15.45 18.87
C SER A 491 3.63 16.48 17.90
N GLU A 492 4.30 17.52 18.40
CA GLU A 492 4.91 18.55 17.55
C GLU A 492 5.98 17.97 16.63
N VAL A 493 6.79 17.02 17.10
CA VAL A 493 7.82 16.35 16.29
C VAL A 493 7.15 15.46 15.24
N ILE A 494 6.15 14.68 15.64
CA ILE A 494 5.42 13.78 14.73
C ILE A 494 4.78 14.58 13.59
N ARG A 495 4.10 15.68 13.91
CA ARG A 495 3.43 16.55 12.94
C ARG A 495 4.45 17.28 12.07
N HIS A 496 5.45 17.90 12.69
CA HIS A 496 6.45 18.68 11.97
C HIS A 496 7.19 17.79 10.97
N VAL A 497 7.84 16.72 11.45
CA VAL A 497 8.66 15.85 10.60
C VAL A 497 7.81 15.03 9.65
N GLY A 498 6.69 14.46 10.12
CA GLY A 498 5.81 13.61 9.31
C GLY A 498 5.06 14.34 8.20
N LEU A 499 5.10 15.68 8.16
CA LEU A 499 4.53 16.52 7.11
C LEU A 499 5.57 17.43 6.42
N MET A 500 6.87 17.27 6.71
CA MET A 500 7.93 18.13 6.16
C MET A 500 7.97 18.14 4.63
N ALA A 501 7.53 17.06 3.98
CA ALA A 501 7.50 16.92 2.53
C ALA A 501 6.08 16.89 1.97
N ALA A 502 5.09 17.35 2.73
CA ALA A 502 3.70 17.41 2.28
C ALA A 502 3.54 18.27 1.00
N GLY A 503 2.80 17.73 0.04
CA GLY A 503 2.39 18.40 -1.18
C GLY A 503 1.45 19.56 -0.89
N THR A 504 1.54 20.60 -1.71
CA THR A 504 0.65 21.76 -1.57
C THR A 504 -0.81 21.38 -1.74
N GLY A 505 -1.62 21.62 -0.70
CA GLY A 505 -3.06 21.33 -0.71
C GLY A 505 -3.41 19.86 -0.44
N ASP A 506 -2.43 19.01 -0.16
CA ASP A 506 -2.66 17.63 0.27
C ASP A 506 -3.07 17.60 1.75
N ASN A 507 -4.06 16.78 2.07
CA ASN A 507 -4.66 16.67 3.41
C ASN A 507 -4.21 15.39 4.15
N SER A 508 -3.22 14.65 3.64
CA SER A 508 -2.76 13.40 4.24
C SER A 508 -2.27 13.59 5.67
N ASP A 509 -2.55 12.60 6.51
CA ASP A 509 -2.08 12.59 7.89
C ASP A 509 -0.54 12.37 7.93
N PRO A 510 0.17 12.80 8.99
CA PRO A 510 1.63 12.67 9.08
C PRO A 510 2.09 11.22 8.94
N GLY A 511 3.27 11.01 8.36
CA GLY A 511 3.91 9.70 8.32
C GLY A 511 5.43 9.81 8.24
N LEU A 512 6.12 9.29 9.24
CA LEU A 512 7.58 9.36 9.35
C LEU A 512 8.18 7.99 9.67
N VAL A 513 9.47 7.85 9.40
CA VAL A 513 10.31 6.79 9.96
C VAL A 513 11.32 7.41 10.93
N LEU A 514 11.53 6.74 12.07
CA LEU A 514 12.51 7.05 13.08
C LEU A 514 13.61 5.97 13.11
N ARG A 515 14.86 6.40 13.33
CA ARG A 515 16.04 5.57 13.50
C ARG A 515 16.91 6.13 14.61
N ILE A 516 17.49 5.24 15.41
CA ILE A 516 18.48 5.55 16.44
C ILE A 516 19.83 5.00 15.92
N PHE A 517 20.89 5.79 16.07
CA PHE A 517 22.25 5.47 15.64
C PHE A 517 23.26 5.65 16.77
#